data_AF-A0A656K8B4-F1
#
_entry.id   AF-A0A656K8B4-F1
#
_cell.length_a   1.000
_cell.length_b   1.000
_cell.length_c   1.000
_cell.angle_alpha   90.00
_cell.angle_beta   90.00
_cell.angle_gamma   90.00
#
_symmetry.space_group_name_H-M   'P 1'
#
loop_
_entity.id
_entity.type
_entity.pdbx_description
1 polymer ?
#
loop_
_entity_poly.entity_id
_entity_poly.type
_entity_poly.pdbx_seq_one_letter_code
_entity_poly.pdbx_strand_id
1 'polypeptide(L)'
;MNFFIIHPGIGVAILGAVVLALTGAEALYADMGHFGRKPISRAWFILVLPALLLNYFGQGALVLGNPEAVRNPFYLLAPSWALLPLIGLSTMATIIASQAVISGAFSMTLQAIQLGYIPRMHIQHTSSDAQGQIYIGAVNWALMVGVIMLVIGFESSGALASAYGVAVTGTMLCTTILVSTVMLMLWKWPPLLAVPLLICLLLVDGLFFAANVPKIFQGGAFPVLAGAVLFILMTTWKRGKQLLAERIDEGGLPLP
;
A
#
# COMPACT_ATOMS: atom_id res chain seq x y z
N MET A 1 23.85 -15.86 -0.41
CA MET A 1 23.15 -16.89 -1.21
C MET A 1 23.07 -18.23 -0.49
N ASN A 2 24.18 -18.74 0.09
CA ASN A 2 24.18 -20.01 0.86
C ASN A 2 23.16 -20.08 2.01
N PHE A 3 22.84 -18.97 2.68
CA PHE A 3 21.85 -18.96 3.76
C PHE A 3 20.44 -19.43 3.31
N PHE A 4 19.97 -19.00 2.14
CA PHE A 4 18.66 -19.39 1.60
C PHE A 4 18.63 -20.86 1.16
N ILE A 5 19.78 -21.41 0.78
CA ILE A 5 19.92 -22.82 0.38
C ILE A 5 19.96 -23.72 1.62
N ILE A 6 20.60 -23.27 2.70
CA ILE A 6 20.79 -24.05 3.94
C ILE A 6 19.55 -23.94 4.86
N HIS A 7 18.85 -22.80 4.87
CA HIS A 7 17.65 -22.58 5.69
C HIS A 7 16.48 -22.05 4.85
N PRO A 8 15.89 -22.90 3.97
CA PRO A 8 14.84 -22.45 3.05
C PRO A 8 13.62 -21.87 3.77
N GLY A 9 13.17 -22.48 4.88
CA GLY A 9 12.04 -21.98 5.67
C GLY A 9 12.29 -20.62 6.33
N ILE A 10 13.49 -20.42 6.89
CA ILE A 10 13.88 -19.14 7.52
C ILE A 10 14.09 -18.06 6.45
N GLY A 11 14.67 -18.42 5.31
CA GLY A 11 14.83 -17.51 4.17
C GLY A 11 13.50 -16.96 3.67
N VAL A 12 12.48 -17.81 3.52
CA VAL A 12 11.12 -17.38 3.15
C VAL A 12 10.52 -16.45 4.21
N ALA A 13 10.71 -16.76 5.50
CA ALA A 13 10.23 -15.90 6.58
C ALA A 13 10.91 -14.51 6.58
N ILE A 14 12.21 -14.45 6.32
CA ILE A 14 12.97 -13.20 6.23
C ILE A 14 12.52 -12.39 5.01
N LEU A 15 12.33 -13.03 3.84
CA LEU A 15 11.75 -12.37 2.65
C LEU A 15 10.40 -11.72 2.99
N GLY A 16 9.53 -12.45 3.69
CA GLY A 16 8.24 -11.94 4.14
C GLY A 16 8.34 -10.81 5.18
N ALA A 17 9.46 -10.65 5.89
CA ALA A 17 9.69 -9.56 6.84
C ALA A 17 10.31 -8.33 6.17
N VAL A 18 11.28 -8.54 5.27
CA VAL A 18 11.96 -7.48 4.52
C VAL A 18 11.00 -6.72 3.63
N VAL A 19 9.95 -7.36 3.12
CA VAL A 19 8.97 -6.67 2.27
C VAL A 19 8.32 -5.47 2.98
N LEU A 20 8.17 -5.52 4.32
CA LEU A 20 7.63 -4.39 5.07
C LEU A 20 8.52 -3.14 4.99
N ALA A 21 9.83 -3.30 4.77
CA ALA A 21 10.73 -2.17 4.55
C ALA A 21 10.54 -1.50 3.18
N LEU A 22 9.90 -2.20 2.22
CA LEU A 22 9.61 -1.68 0.89
C LEU A 22 8.21 -1.06 0.79
N THR A 23 7.34 -1.31 1.77
CA THR A 23 5.97 -0.78 1.80
C THR A 23 5.98 0.75 1.85
N GLY A 24 5.02 1.39 1.19
CA GLY A 24 4.97 2.84 1.02
C GLY A 24 5.55 3.35 -0.30
N ALA A 25 6.24 2.51 -1.07
CA ALA A 25 6.55 2.82 -2.46
C ALA A 25 5.27 2.99 -3.29
N GLU A 26 4.21 2.21 -3.04
CA GLU A 26 2.91 2.40 -3.70
C GLU A 26 2.27 3.77 -3.42
N ALA A 27 2.44 4.29 -2.20
CA ALA A 27 1.93 5.61 -1.83
C ALA A 27 2.69 6.73 -2.55
N LEU A 28 4.01 6.56 -2.72
CA LEU A 28 4.85 7.47 -3.50
C LEU A 28 4.38 7.59 -4.96
N TYR A 29 3.91 6.48 -5.55
CA TYR A 29 3.34 6.47 -6.91
C TYR A 29 1.98 7.18 -6.98
N ALA A 30 1.10 6.97 -5.99
CA ALA A 30 -0.17 7.69 -5.90
C ALA A 30 0.04 9.21 -5.80
N ASP A 31 1.09 9.63 -5.08
CA ASP A 31 1.44 11.03 -4.90
C ASP A 31 2.14 11.68 -6.11
N MET A 32 2.55 10.89 -7.13
CA MET A 32 3.07 11.45 -8.38
C MET A 32 2.06 12.34 -9.10
N GLY A 33 0.75 12.10 -8.91
CA GLY A 33 -0.30 12.97 -9.42
C GLY A 33 -0.30 14.38 -8.81
N HIS A 34 0.20 14.54 -7.60
CA HIS A 34 0.22 15.80 -6.85
C HIS A 34 1.54 16.56 -6.99
N PHE A 35 2.68 15.86 -6.83
CA PHE A 35 4.01 16.48 -6.77
C PHE A 35 4.82 16.33 -8.06
N GLY A 36 4.43 15.40 -8.93
CA GLY A 36 5.16 15.07 -10.15
C GLY A 36 6.43 14.24 -9.91
N ARG A 37 6.97 13.68 -11.00
CA ARG A 37 8.09 12.72 -10.97
C ARG A 37 9.39 13.29 -10.42
N LYS A 38 9.77 14.51 -10.81
CA LYS A 38 11.11 15.07 -10.52
C LYS A 38 11.32 15.36 -9.03
N PRO A 39 10.39 16.01 -8.29
CA PRO A 39 10.54 16.24 -6.86
C PRO A 39 10.63 14.94 -6.06
N ILE A 40 9.74 13.99 -6.34
CA ILE A 40 9.69 12.68 -5.70
C ILE A 40 11.01 11.93 -5.88
N SER A 41 11.48 11.82 -7.13
CA SER A 41 12.73 11.10 -7.43
C SER A 41 13.94 11.73 -6.75
N ARG A 42 14.03 13.07 -6.73
CA ARG A 42 15.12 13.78 -6.05
C ARG A 42 15.08 13.55 -4.54
N ALA A 43 13.91 13.72 -3.92
CA ALA A 43 13.75 13.47 -2.48
C ALA A 43 14.14 12.02 -2.12
N TRP A 44 13.72 11.06 -2.93
CA TRP A 44 14.05 9.64 -2.73
C TRP A 44 15.55 9.38 -2.78
N PHE A 45 16.22 9.74 -3.88
CA PHE A 45 17.63 9.39 -4.08
C PHE A 45 18.61 10.25 -3.28
N ILE A 46 18.27 11.50 -2.98
CA ILE A 46 19.18 12.42 -2.27
C ILE A 46 19.05 12.29 -0.76
N LEU A 47 17.84 12.06 -0.25
CA LEU A 47 17.55 12.13 1.19
C LEU A 47 17.08 10.80 1.75
N VAL A 48 15.97 10.25 1.23
CA VAL A 48 15.29 9.11 1.86
C VAL A 48 16.11 7.83 1.77
N LEU A 49 16.60 7.47 0.58
CA LEU A 49 17.36 6.24 0.37
C LEU A 49 18.67 6.22 1.18
N PRO A 50 19.52 7.27 1.15
CA PRO A 50 20.72 7.31 1.99
C PRO A 50 20.40 7.24 3.49
N ALA A 51 19.37 7.95 3.95
CA ALA A 51 18.97 7.94 5.36
C ALA A 51 18.47 6.57 5.82
N LEU A 52 17.63 5.90 5.02
CA LEU A 52 17.15 4.55 5.30
C LEU A 52 18.29 3.54 5.35
N LEU A 53 19.22 3.61 4.39
CA LEU A 53 20.37 2.72 4.34
C LEU A 53 21.26 2.88 5.58
N LEU A 54 21.57 4.12 5.96
CA LEU A 54 22.33 4.40 7.19
C LEU A 54 21.58 3.90 8.44
N ASN A 55 20.27 4.08 8.50
CA ASN A 55 19.47 3.65 9.63
C ASN A 55 19.46 2.11 9.76
N TYR A 56 19.21 1.38 8.68
CA TYR A 56 19.22 -0.09 8.70
C TYR A 56 20.61 -0.67 8.97
N PHE A 57 21.67 -0.06 8.44
CA PHE A 57 23.04 -0.49 8.76
C PHE A 57 23.41 -0.22 10.22
N GLY A 58 22.97 0.92 10.78
CA GLY A 58 23.12 1.20 12.21
C GLY A 58 22.39 0.19 13.10
N GLN A 59 21.13 -0.13 12.77
CA GLN A 59 20.37 -1.16 13.48
C GLN A 59 21.03 -2.55 13.37
N GLY A 60 21.55 -2.89 12.18
CA GLY A 60 22.29 -4.14 11.98
C GLY A 60 23.56 -4.22 12.83
N ALA A 61 24.34 -3.14 12.88
CA ALA A 61 25.54 -3.08 13.72
C ALA A 61 25.19 -3.16 15.22
N LEU A 62 24.11 -2.52 15.66
CA LEU A 62 23.63 -2.59 17.04
C LEU A 62 23.25 -4.02 17.44
N VAL A 63 22.48 -4.72 16.60
CA VAL A 63 22.03 -6.09 16.88
C VAL A 63 23.20 -7.09 16.88
N LEU A 64 24.22 -6.87 16.04
CA LEU A 64 25.44 -7.69 16.05
C LEU A 64 26.24 -7.52 17.36
N GLY A 65 26.28 -6.31 17.92
CA GLY A 65 26.96 -6.02 19.19
C GLY A 65 26.14 -6.39 20.43
N ASN A 66 24.81 -6.24 20.36
CA ASN A 66 23.87 -6.54 21.44
C ASN A 66 22.60 -7.22 20.88
N PRO A 67 22.53 -8.56 20.92
CA PRO A 67 21.37 -9.31 20.44
C PRO A 67 20.05 -8.97 21.13
N GLU A 68 20.07 -8.47 22.38
CA GLU A 68 18.85 -8.08 23.10
C GLU A 68 18.18 -6.83 22.49
N ALA A 69 18.92 -6.05 21.71
CA ALA A 69 18.42 -4.84 21.07
C ALA A 69 17.38 -5.11 19.97
N VAL A 70 17.20 -6.37 19.55
CA VAL A 70 16.19 -6.78 18.55
C VAL A 70 14.76 -6.39 18.96
N ARG A 71 14.49 -6.21 20.26
CA ARG A 71 13.15 -5.80 20.74
C ARG A 71 12.74 -4.42 20.24
N ASN A 72 13.69 -3.49 20.15
CA ASN A 72 13.39 -2.14 19.66
C ASN A 72 14.64 -1.43 19.09
N PRO A 73 15.20 -1.95 17.97
CA PRO A 73 16.50 -1.51 17.48
C PRO A 73 16.49 -0.05 17.06
N PHE A 74 15.35 0.49 16.60
CA PHE A 74 15.23 1.88 16.20
C PHE A 74 15.44 2.86 17.38
N TYR A 75 14.77 2.64 18.51
CA TYR A 75 14.91 3.52 19.68
C TYR A 75 16.17 3.25 20.47
N LEU A 76 16.63 1.99 20.53
CA LEU A 76 17.87 1.62 21.26
C LEU A 76 19.15 2.07 20.54
N LEU A 77 19.07 2.39 19.24
CA LEU A 77 20.18 2.99 18.49
C LEU A 77 20.45 4.43 18.92
N ALA A 78 19.46 5.13 19.47
CA ALA A 78 19.61 6.51 19.89
C ALA A 78 20.29 6.62 21.26
N PRO A 79 21.19 7.59 21.47
CA PRO A 79 21.70 7.88 22.80
C PRO A 79 20.57 8.34 23.73
N SER A 80 20.73 8.12 25.03
CA SER A 80 19.68 8.35 26.03
C SER A 80 19.07 9.76 25.99
N TRP A 81 19.88 10.79 25.69
CA TRP A 81 19.40 12.17 25.57
C TRP A 81 18.51 12.41 24.34
N ALA A 82 18.70 11.65 23.26
CA ALA A 82 17.99 11.80 21.99
C ALA A 82 16.71 10.96 21.92
N LEU A 83 16.49 10.06 22.89
CA LEU A 83 15.36 9.13 22.90
C LEU A 83 14.00 9.87 22.89
N LEU A 84 13.80 10.82 23.79
CA LEU A 84 12.55 11.59 23.87
C LEU A 84 12.30 12.43 22.60
N PRO A 85 13.28 13.20 22.09
CA PRO A 85 13.17 13.86 20.79
C PRO A 85 12.82 12.89 19.65
N LEU A 86 13.45 11.71 19.61
CA LEU A 86 13.22 10.72 18.56
C LEU A 86 11.80 10.14 18.63
N ILE A 87 11.26 9.91 19.82
CA ILE A 87 9.85 9.50 20.01
C ILE A 87 8.90 10.59 19.49
N GLY A 88 9.18 11.87 19.78
CA GLY A 88 8.38 12.97 19.25
C GLY A 88 8.43 13.03 17.72
N LEU A 89 9.63 12.89 17.14
CA LEU A 89 9.83 12.89 15.69
C LEU A 89 9.14 11.71 15.01
N SER A 90 9.27 10.49 15.55
CA SER A 90 8.61 9.30 15.01
C SER A 90 7.09 9.41 15.09
N THR A 91 6.55 9.94 16.18
CA THR A 91 5.11 10.21 16.34
C THR A 91 4.61 11.17 15.26
N MET A 92 5.34 12.27 15.02
CA MET A 92 5.00 13.21 13.96
C MET A 92 5.04 12.57 12.57
N ALA A 93 6.06 11.74 12.31
CA ALA A 93 6.15 11.00 11.06
C ALA A 93 4.99 10.03 10.86
N THR A 94 4.54 9.32 11.91
CA THR A 94 3.37 8.43 11.87
C THR A 94 2.08 9.19 11.58
N ILE A 95 1.90 10.39 12.16
CA ILE A 95 0.75 11.25 11.87
C ILE A 95 0.76 11.68 10.40
N ILE A 96 1.90 12.14 9.88
CA ILE A 96 2.04 12.56 8.48
C ILE A 96 1.75 11.38 7.53
N ALA A 97 2.30 10.20 7.82
CA ALA A 97 2.05 9.00 7.02
C ALA A 97 0.56 8.63 6.99
N SER A 98 -0.12 8.72 8.13
CA SER A 98 -1.56 8.45 8.23
C SER A 98 -2.38 9.44 7.42
N GLN A 99 -2.02 10.73 7.40
CA GLN A 99 -2.68 11.75 6.58
C GLN A 99 -2.51 11.50 5.08
N ALA A 100 -1.33 11.05 4.64
CA ALA A 100 -1.09 10.69 3.25
C ALA A 100 -2.01 9.53 2.81
N VAL A 101 -2.14 8.48 3.65
CA VAL A 101 -3.01 7.33 3.35
C VAL A 101 -4.49 7.72 3.31
N ILE A 102 -4.96 8.55 4.25
CA ILE A 102 -6.36 9.03 4.27
C ILE A 102 -6.66 9.84 3.00
N SER A 103 -5.75 10.74 2.62
CA SER A 103 -5.89 11.55 1.40
C SER A 103 -5.89 10.67 0.14
N GLY A 104 -4.99 9.69 0.06
CA GLY A 104 -4.96 8.72 -1.03
C GLY A 104 -6.26 7.90 -1.14
N ALA A 105 -6.87 7.53 -0.01
CA ALA A 105 -8.15 6.84 0.01
C ALA A 105 -9.29 7.71 -0.56
N PHE A 106 -9.29 9.02 -0.29
CA PHE A 106 -10.25 9.94 -0.90
C PHE A 106 -10.08 10.02 -2.42
N SER A 107 -8.83 10.13 -2.90
CA SER A 107 -8.55 10.16 -4.34
C SER A 107 -8.97 8.86 -5.05
N MET A 108 -8.63 7.69 -4.49
CA MET A 108 -9.05 6.39 -5.04
C MET A 108 -10.57 6.23 -5.05
N THR A 109 -11.24 6.70 -3.98
CA THR A 109 -12.70 6.69 -3.92
C THR A 109 -13.31 7.58 -5.01
N LEU A 110 -12.77 8.78 -5.22
CA LEU A 110 -13.24 9.67 -6.28
C LEU A 110 -13.10 9.02 -7.66
N GLN A 111 -11.94 8.41 -7.95
CA GLN A 111 -11.72 7.68 -9.19
C GLN A 111 -12.73 6.53 -9.36
N ALA A 112 -13.03 5.80 -8.28
CA ALA A 112 -14.03 4.74 -8.31
C ALA A 112 -15.48 5.25 -8.51
N ILE A 113 -15.82 6.44 -8.00
CA ILE A 113 -17.09 7.12 -8.28
C ILE A 113 -17.18 7.47 -9.77
N GLN A 114 -16.12 8.02 -10.36
CA GLN A 114 -16.06 8.38 -11.78
C GLN A 114 -16.18 7.17 -12.70
N LEU A 115 -15.56 6.04 -12.33
CA LEU A 115 -15.69 4.75 -13.04
C LEU A 115 -17.02 4.03 -12.75
N GLY A 116 -17.86 4.61 -11.89
CA GLY A 116 -19.19 4.11 -11.57
C GLY A 116 -19.26 2.93 -10.60
N TYR A 117 -18.15 2.57 -9.95
CA TYR A 117 -18.10 1.47 -8.98
C TYR A 117 -18.64 1.83 -7.59
N ILE A 118 -18.67 3.12 -7.24
CA ILE A 118 -19.15 3.61 -5.95
C ILE A 118 -20.36 4.56 -6.17
N PRO A 119 -21.34 4.61 -5.25
CA PRO A 119 -22.37 5.65 -5.25
C PRO A 119 -21.78 7.05 -5.23
N ARG A 120 -22.51 8.03 -5.78
CA ARG A 120 -22.13 9.43 -5.60
C ARG A 120 -22.22 9.76 -4.11
N MET A 121 -21.13 10.30 -3.57
CA MET A 121 -21.05 10.76 -2.19
C MET A 121 -20.87 12.28 -2.19
N HIS A 122 -21.16 12.91 -1.05
CA HIS A 122 -20.87 14.33 -0.86
C HIS A 122 -19.34 14.54 -0.79
N ILE A 123 -18.83 15.33 -1.71
CA ILE A 123 -17.41 15.64 -1.87
C ILE A 123 -17.24 17.11 -1.48
N GLN A 124 -16.43 17.38 -0.45
CA GLN A 124 -16.06 18.73 -0.07
C GLN A 124 -14.69 19.03 -0.64
N HIS A 125 -14.60 20.06 -1.48
CA HIS A 125 -13.32 20.57 -1.97
C HIS A 125 -12.75 21.51 -0.92
N THR A 126 -11.66 21.11 -0.27
CA THR A 126 -11.05 21.86 0.83
C THR A 126 -10.27 23.08 0.34
N SER A 127 -9.90 23.10 -0.95
CA SER A 127 -9.28 24.25 -1.62
C SER A 127 -9.81 24.39 -3.04
N SER A 128 -9.99 25.64 -3.49
CA SER A 128 -10.37 25.99 -4.86
C SER A 128 -9.26 25.75 -5.88
N ASP A 129 -8.00 25.76 -5.43
CA ASP A 129 -6.83 25.83 -6.32
C ASP A 129 -6.14 24.48 -6.50
N ALA A 130 -6.46 23.50 -5.65
CA ALA A 130 -5.85 22.16 -5.67
C ALA A 130 -6.92 21.06 -5.83
N GLN A 131 -7.04 20.51 -7.04
CA GLN A 131 -7.97 19.41 -7.35
C GLN A 131 -7.79 18.17 -6.45
N GLY A 132 -6.62 17.99 -5.83
CA GLY A 132 -6.33 16.87 -4.92
C GLY A 132 -6.82 17.03 -3.48
N GLN A 133 -7.20 18.25 -3.06
CA GLN A 133 -7.66 18.50 -1.69
C GLN A 133 -9.16 18.22 -1.59
N ILE A 134 -9.46 16.95 -1.40
CA ILE A 134 -10.82 16.42 -1.38
C ILE A 134 -11.07 15.78 -0.01
N TYR A 135 -12.20 16.13 0.60
CA TYR A 135 -12.70 15.48 1.81
C TYR A 135 -13.98 14.70 1.50
N ILE A 136 -13.98 13.41 1.84
CA ILE A 136 -15.15 12.54 1.74
C ILE A 136 -15.48 12.01 3.14
N GLY A 137 -16.42 12.67 3.81
CA GLY A 137 -16.75 12.38 5.22
C GLY A 137 -17.12 10.92 5.49
N ALA A 138 -17.87 10.29 4.58
CA ALA A 138 -18.25 8.88 4.71
C ALA A 138 -17.02 7.95 4.72
N VAL A 139 -16.04 8.20 3.85
CA VAL A 139 -14.79 7.43 3.80
C VAL A 139 -13.97 7.67 5.07
N ASN A 140 -13.89 8.92 5.53
CA ASN A 140 -13.15 9.26 6.75
C ASN A 140 -13.70 8.51 7.98
N TRP A 141 -15.02 8.53 8.16
CA TRP A 141 -15.67 7.79 9.25
C TRP A 141 -15.51 6.28 9.10
N ALA A 142 -15.63 5.74 7.88
CA ALA A 142 -15.41 4.33 7.63
C ALA A 142 -13.96 3.90 7.95
N LEU A 143 -12.97 4.71 7.56
CA LEU A 143 -11.56 4.49 7.92
C LEU A 143 -11.35 4.56 9.43
N MET A 144 -11.92 5.54 10.12
CA MET A 144 -11.83 5.66 11.58
C MET A 144 -12.36 4.40 12.28
N VAL A 145 -13.57 3.97 11.93
CA VAL A 145 -14.17 2.75 12.49
C VAL A 145 -13.33 1.51 12.15
N GLY A 146 -12.84 1.40 10.91
CA GLY A 146 -11.96 0.33 10.47
C GLY A 146 -10.66 0.26 11.27
N VAL A 147 -10.00 1.40 11.50
CA VAL A 147 -8.77 1.48 12.29
C VAL A 147 -9.02 1.10 13.75
N ILE A 148 -10.10 1.59 14.37
CA ILE A 148 -10.47 1.23 15.75
C ILE A 148 -10.69 -0.28 15.87
N MET A 149 -11.47 -0.87 14.95
CA MET A 149 -11.71 -2.32 14.94
C MET A 149 -10.42 -3.11 14.74
N LEU A 150 -9.51 -2.65 13.88
CA LEU A 150 -8.21 -3.28 13.65
C LEU A 150 -7.32 -3.24 14.89
N VAL A 151 -7.25 -2.09 15.57
CA VAL A 151 -6.43 -1.93 16.79
C VAL A 151 -6.95 -2.83 17.90
N ILE A 152 -8.26 -2.88 18.12
CA ILE A 152 -8.89 -3.74 19.13
C ILE A 152 -8.77 -5.21 18.75
N GLY A 153 -8.96 -5.56 17.47
CA GLY A 153 -8.99 -6.95 17.01
C GLY A 153 -7.62 -7.63 16.92
N PHE A 154 -6.56 -6.88 16.59
CA PHE A 154 -5.21 -7.46 16.45
C PHE A 154 -4.38 -7.38 17.73
N GLU A 155 -4.63 -6.39 18.60
CA GLU A 155 -3.99 -6.14 19.92
C GLU A 155 -2.44 -5.96 19.92
N SER A 156 -1.73 -6.44 18.89
CA SER A 156 -0.28 -6.45 18.76
C SER A 156 0.16 -5.91 17.41
N SER A 157 1.17 -5.03 17.43
CA SER A 157 1.78 -4.45 16.23
C SER A 157 2.36 -5.51 15.29
N GLY A 158 2.86 -6.63 15.82
CA GLY A 158 3.43 -7.71 15.01
C GLY A 158 2.38 -8.48 14.19
N ALA A 159 1.20 -8.69 14.77
CA ALA A 159 0.08 -9.34 14.09
C ALA A 159 -0.50 -8.43 12.99
N LEU A 160 -0.66 -7.14 13.29
CA LEU A 160 -1.09 -6.14 12.32
C LEU A 160 -0.11 -6.00 11.14
N ALA A 161 1.20 -5.95 11.43
CA ALA A 161 2.25 -5.89 10.43
C ALA A 161 2.25 -7.10 9.49
N SER A 162 2.01 -8.29 10.04
CA SER A 162 1.92 -9.53 9.26
C SER A 162 0.72 -9.56 8.31
N ALA A 163 -0.44 -9.08 8.77
CA ALA A 163 -1.65 -8.96 7.94
C ALA A 163 -1.46 -7.95 6.80
N TYR A 164 -0.87 -6.80 7.11
CA TYR A 164 -0.60 -5.73 6.15
C TYR A 164 0.28 -6.19 4.97
N GLY A 165 1.33 -6.98 5.26
CA GLY A 165 2.26 -7.48 4.23
C GLY A 165 1.58 -8.30 3.13
N VAL A 166 0.51 -9.04 3.44
CA VAL A 166 -0.26 -9.79 2.44
C VAL A 166 -0.95 -8.86 1.46
N ALA A 167 -1.64 -7.82 1.96
CA ALA A 167 -2.39 -6.89 1.13
C ALA A 167 -1.47 -6.10 0.19
N VAL A 168 -0.33 -5.63 0.71
CA VAL A 168 0.63 -4.86 -0.09
C VAL A 168 1.27 -5.73 -1.17
N THR A 169 1.76 -6.92 -0.81
CA THR A 169 2.38 -7.82 -1.82
C THR A 169 1.39 -8.26 -2.89
N GLY A 170 0.12 -8.48 -2.52
CA GLY A 170 -0.95 -8.70 -3.50
C GLY A 170 -1.16 -7.51 -4.44
N THR A 171 -1.17 -6.29 -3.89
CA THR A 171 -1.31 -5.05 -4.67
C THR A 171 -0.13 -4.85 -5.63
N MET A 172 1.10 -5.11 -5.18
CA MET A 172 2.30 -5.05 -6.03
C MET A 172 2.21 -6.06 -7.17
N LEU A 173 1.86 -7.31 -6.87
CA LEU A 173 1.67 -8.36 -7.88
C LEU A 173 0.61 -7.98 -8.92
N CYS A 174 -0.55 -7.48 -8.48
CA CYS A 174 -1.58 -6.97 -9.39
C CYS A 174 -1.07 -5.82 -10.27
N THR A 175 -0.31 -4.89 -9.68
CA THR A 175 0.27 -3.76 -10.41
C THR A 175 1.28 -4.22 -11.46
N THR A 176 2.13 -5.19 -11.14
CA THR A 176 3.09 -5.79 -12.08
C THR A 176 2.39 -6.48 -13.25
N ILE A 177 1.27 -7.17 -13.00
CA ILE A 177 0.43 -7.75 -14.06
C ILE A 177 -0.16 -6.63 -14.95
N LEU A 178 -0.71 -5.58 -14.36
CA LEU A 178 -1.28 -4.45 -15.11
C LEU A 178 -0.22 -3.72 -15.96
N VAL A 179 0.97 -3.48 -15.39
CA VAL A 179 2.11 -2.88 -16.11
C VAL A 179 2.56 -3.78 -17.26
N SER A 180 2.53 -5.10 -17.07
CA SER A 180 2.82 -6.06 -18.15
C SER A 180 1.87 -5.87 -19.33
N THR A 181 0.57 -5.76 -19.07
CA THR A 181 -0.45 -5.49 -20.10
C THR A 181 -0.23 -4.14 -20.77
N VAL A 182 0.02 -3.08 -20.00
CA VAL A 182 0.26 -1.72 -20.52
C VAL A 182 1.51 -1.67 -21.40
N MET A 183 2.63 -2.23 -20.96
CA MET A 183 3.88 -2.24 -21.71
C MET A 183 3.76 -2.96 -23.06
N LEU A 184 3.07 -4.12 -23.07
CA LEU A 184 2.96 -4.95 -24.27
C LEU A 184 1.86 -4.47 -25.23
N MET A 185 0.70 -4.06 -24.71
CA MET A 185 -0.46 -3.73 -25.53
C MET A 185 -0.56 -2.24 -25.86
N LEU A 186 -0.28 -1.36 -24.89
CA LEU A 186 -0.46 0.09 -25.05
C LEU A 186 0.83 0.76 -25.54
N TRP A 187 1.95 0.53 -24.87
CA TRP A 187 3.24 1.14 -25.23
C TRP A 187 3.97 0.40 -26.34
N LYS A 188 3.58 -0.85 -26.63
CA LYS A 188 4.13 -1.69 -27.71
C LYS A 188 5.66 -1.79 -27.66
N TRP A 189 6.22 -1.94 -26.46
CA TRP A 189 7.66 -2.11 -26.30
C TRP A 189 8.16 -3.38 -27.00
N PRO A 190 9.41 -3.39 -27.51
CA PRO A 190 9.97 -4.57 -28.16
C PRO A 190 9.96 -5.75 -27.18
N PRO A 191 9.32 -6.89 -27.53
CA PRO A 191 9.15 -8.03 -26.62
C PRO A 191 10.48 -8.54 -26.06
N LEU A 192 11.56 -8.43 -26.83
CA LEU A 192 12.90 -8.85 -26.41
C LEU A 192 13.42 -8.07 -25.18
N LEU A 193 13.03 -6.81 -25.01
CA LEU A 193 13.39 -6.01 -23.82
C LEU A 193 12.31 -6.09 -22.74
N ALA A 194 11.04 -6.09 -23.15
CA ALA A 194 9.91 -6.09 -22.22
C ALA A 194 9.81 -7.41 -21.46
N VAL A 195 9.88 -8.56 -22.14
CA VAL A 195 9.63 -9.87 -21.52
C VAL A 195 10.64 -10.20 -20.40
N PRO A 196 11.97 -10.05 -20.57
CA PRO A 196 12.91 -10.30 -19.49
C PRO A 196 12.69 -9.40 -18.27
N LEU A 197 12.38 -8.11 -18.50
CA LEU A 197 12.09 -7.16 -17.42
C LEU A 197 10.83 -7.57 -16.65
N LEU A 198 9.76 -7.91 -17.36
CA LEU A 198 8.49 -8.31 -16.75
C LEU A 198 8.61 -9.64 -16.01
N ILE A 199 9.34 -10.62 -16.54
CA ILE A 199 9.63 -11.89 -15.85
C ILE A 199 10.39 -11.62 -14.55
N CYS A 200 11.40 -10.74 -14.59
CA CYS A 200 12.15 -10.37 -13.40
C CYS A 200 11.25 -9.76 -12.32
N LEU A 201 10.41 -8.77 -12.69
CA LEU A 201 9.48 -8.12 -11.76
C LEU A 201 8.45 -9.11 -11.20
N LEU A 202 7.85 -9.93 -12.06
CA LEU A 202 6.83 -10.90 -11.67
C LEU A 202 7.41 -11.99 -10.75
N LEU A 203 8.67 -12.38 -10.96
CA LEU A 203 9.34 -13.35 -10.09
C LEU A 203 9.58 -12.76 -8.70
N VAL A 204 10.04 -11.50 -8.62
CA VAL A 204 10.27 -10.81 -7.34
C VAL A 204 8.95 -10.65 -6.58
N ASP A 205 7.92 -10.08 -7.20
CA ASP A 205 6.62 -9.86 -6.57
C ASP A 205 5.93 -11.19 -6.23
N GLY A 206 6.02 -12.17 -7.12
CA GLY A 206 5.49 -13.50 -6.92
C GLY A 206 6.14 -14.21 -5.74
N LEU A 207 7.46 -14.07 -5.55
CA LEU A 207 8.17 -14.63 -4.41
C LEU A 207 7.77 -13.93 -3.09
N PHE A 208 7.66 -12.61 -3.10
CA PHE A 208 7.19 -11.85 -1.93
C PHE A 208 5.75 -12.19 -1.56
N PHE A 209 4.87 -12.31 -2.54
CA PHE A 209 3.49 -12.72 -2.33
C PHE A 209 3.45 -14.15 -1.77
N ALA A 210 4.13 -15.10 -2.40
CA ALA A 210 4.20 -16.49 -1.94
C ALA A 210 4.74 -16.60 -0.51
N ALA A 211 5.72 -15.78 -0.12
CA ALA A 211 6.25 -15.74 1.24
C ALA A 211 5.25 -15.20 2.27
N ASN A 212 4.27 -14.38 1.86
CA ASN A 212 3.25 -13.82 2.74
C ASN A 212 1.93 -14.60 2.74
N VAL A 213 1.63 -15.40 1.71
CA VAL A 213 0.40 -16.22 1.64
C VAL A 213 0.19 -17.09 2.89
N PRO A 214 1.18 -17.79 3.46
CA PRO A 214 0.99 -18.57 4.69
C PRO A 214 0.49 -17.74 5.87
N LYS A 215 0.83 -16.44 5.93
CA LYS A 215 0.39 -15.54 7.00
C LYS A 215 -1.12 -15.30 6.97
N ILE A 216 -1.79 -15.50 5.82
CA ILE A 216 -3.25 -15.41 5.69
C ILE A 216 -3.93 -16.36 6.68
N PHE A 217 -3.45 -17.61 6.73
CA PHE A 217 -3.99 -18.65 7.61
C PHE A 217 -3.59 -18.47 9.08
N GLN A 218 -2.62 -17.59 9.36
CA GLN A 218 -2.07 -17.32 10.70
C GLN A 218 -2.59 -15.99 11.29
N GLY A 219 -3.75 -15.50 10.82
CA GLY A 219 -4.38 -14.27 11.30
C GLY A 219 -4.29 -13.08 10.33
N GLY A 220 -3.59 -13.23 9.20
CA GLY A 220 -3.48 -12.20 8.15
C GLY A 220 -4.64 -12.18 7.15
N ALA A 221 -5.73 -12.93 7.39
CA ALA A 221 -6.86 -13.01 6.46
C ALA A 221 -7.71 -11.74 6.39
N PHE A 222 -7.66 -10.88 7.43
CA PHE A 222 -8.55 -9.73 7.52
C PHE A 222 -8.48 -8.80 6.30
N PRO A 223 -7.30 -8.32 5.82
CA PRO A 223 -7.26 -7.43 4.66
C PRO A 223 -7.79 -8.08 3.37
N VAL A 224 -7.58 -9.39 3.21
CA VAL A 224 -8.07 -10.15 2.06
C VAL A 224 -9.60 -10.23 2.10
N LEU A 225 -10.18 -10.54 3.27
CA LEU A 225 -11.63 -10.58 3.46
C LEU A 225 -12.26 -9.20 3.27
N ALA A 226 -11.68 -8.16 3.85
CA ALA A 226 -12.14 -6.79 3.68
C ALA A 226 -12.11 -6.36 2.20
N GLY A 227 -11.02 -6.68 1.49
CA GLY A 227 -10.90 -6.45 0.05
C GLY A 227 -11.97 -7.20 -0.76
N ALA A 228 -12.22 -8.48 -0.44
CA ALA A 228 -13.24 -9.27 -1.10
C ALA A 228 -14.66 -8.70 -0.87
N VAL A 229 -14.99 -8.30 0.35
CA VAL A 229 -16.27 -7.66 0.68
C VAL A 229 -16.45 -6.35 -0.09
N LEU A 230 -15.43 -5.48 -0.10
CA LEU A 230 -15.48 -4.23 -0.85
C LEU A 230 -15.62 -4.48 -2.36
N PHE A 231 -14.89 -5.46 -2.89
CA PHE A 231 -14.99 -5.84 -4.30
C PHE A 231 -16.40 -6.32 -4.68
N ILE A 232 -17.00 -7.17 -3.84
CA ILE A 232 -18.39 -7.62 -4.04
C ILE A 232 -19.34 -6.42 -4.03
N LEU A 233 -19.25 -5.54 -3.03
CA LEU A 233 -20.10 -4.35 -2.95
C LEU A 233 -19.96 -3.44 -4.19
N MET A 234 -18.72 -3.18 -4.63
CA MET A 234 -18.45 -2.34 -5.81
C MET A 234 -18.98 -2.96 -7.10
N THR A 235 -18.81 -4.27 -7.29
CA THR A 235 -19.30 -4.97 -8.48
C THR A 235 -20.82 -5.08 -8.50
N THR A 236 -21.45 -5.38 -7.35
CA THR A 236 -22.90 -5.36 -7.19
C THR A 236 -23.48 -3.98 -7.49
N TRP A 237 -22.87 -2.91 -6.97
CA TRP A 237 -23.33 -1.55 -7.24
C TRP A 237 -23.25 -1.19 -8.73
N LYS A 238 -22.10 -1.48 -9.37
CA LYS A 238 -21.91 -1.23 -10.79
C LYS A 238 -22.95 -1.97 -11.63
N ARG A 239 -23.21 -3.24 -11.31
CA ARG A 239 -24.22 -4.05 -12.01
C ARG A 239 -25.63 -3.51 -11.80
N GLY A 240 -25.99 -3.12 -10.56
CA GLY A 240 -27.29 -2.52 -10.25
C GLY A 240 -27.53 -1.21 -11.01
N LYS A 241 -26.50 -0.37 -11.13
CA LYS A 241 -26.56 0.88 -11.91
C LYS A 241 -26.76 0.61 -13.40
N GLN A 242 -26.07 -0.39 -13.97
CA GLN A 242 -26.26 -0.78 -15.36
C GLN A 242 -27.69 -1.26 -15.62
N LEU A 243 -28.22 -2.14 -14.77
CA LEU A 243 -29.59 -2.63 -14.89
C LEU A 243 -30.62 -1.50 -14.77
N LEU A 244 -30.40 -0.54 -13.88
CA LEU A 244 -31.28 0.63 -13.75
C LEU A 244 -31.24 1.50 -15.01
N ALA A 245 -30.05 1.73 -15.58
CA ALA A 245 -29.90 2.49 -16.81
C ALA A 245 -30.61 1.81 -17.99
N GLU A 246 -30.45 0.49 -18.14
CA GLU A 246 -31.14 -0.31 -19.15
C GLU A 246 -32.67 -0.22 -19.00
N ARG A 247 -33.20 -0.30 -17.77
CA ARG A 247 -34.65 -0.18 -17.52
C ARG A 247 -35.22 1.21 -17.78
N ILE A 248 -34.46 2.26 -17.51
CA ILE A 248 -34.88 3.64 -17.81
C ILE A 248 -34.92 3.85 -19.33
N ASP A 249 -33.96 3.28 -20.06
CA ASP A 249 -33.89 3.37 -21.53
C ASP A 249 -35.05 2.59 -22.20
N GLU A 250 -35.38 1.40 -21.69
CA GLU A 250 -36.55 0.62 -22.14
C GLU A 250 -37.89 1.34 -21.89
N GLY A 251 -37.98 2.16 -20.83
CA GLY A 251 -39.16 2.95 -20.50
C GLY A 251 -39.19 4.35 -21.12
N GLY A 252 -38.10 4.79 -21.76
CA GLY A 252 -37.98 6.08 -22.42
C GLY A 252 -38.59 6.04 -23.81
N LEU A 253 -39.60 6.89 -24.06
CA LEU A 253 -40.08 7.14 -25.43
C LEU A 253 -38.88 7.57 -26.31
N PRO A 254 -38.70 7.00 -27.51
CA PRO A 254 -37.63 7.43 -28.41
C PRO A 254 -37.81 8.92 -28.69
N LEU A 255 -36.79 9.71 -28.38
CA LEU A 255 -36.79 11.14 -28.69
C LEU A 255 -36.82 11.31 -30.23
N PRO A 256 -37.67 12.21 -30.75
CA PRO A 256 -37.83 12.43 -32.20
C PRO A 256 -36.55 12.95 -32.88
#